data_AF-A0A4U1IVN9-F1
#
_entry.id   AF-A0A4U1IVN9-F1
#
_cell.length_a   1.000
_cell.length_b   1.000
_cell.length_c   1.000
_cell.angle_alpha   90.00
_cell.angle_beta   90.00
_cell.angle_gamma   90.00
#
_symmetry.space_group_name_H-M   'P 1'
#
loop_
_entity.id
_entity.type
_entity.pdbx_description
1 polymer ?
#
loop_
_entity_poly.entity_id
_entity_poly.type
_entity_poly.pdbx_seq_one_letter_code
_entity_poly.pdbx_strand_id
1 'polypeptide(L)'
;MKAKSKTPVKKLPPSWIAEREYTRLDVPGRVVVRIGCPEPDPIKSAHGEVWRCPLQIEGLDLTQIEDLRLDKDAPLFGYGVDSMDALKNAFRSIHVLLKRHGTPLRWERTQEETFGLPVQVPTGYGVEFDRRMEEVINAIDAAISERLRPFYEQMERYEARRKARKKPRTE
;
A
#
# COMPACT_ATOMS: atom_id res chain seq x y z
N MET A 1 -17.78 22.59 48.94
CA MET A 1 -16.57 22.46 48.08
C MET A 1 -17.03 22.18 46.65
N LYS A 2 -16.84 23.12 45.71
CA LYS A 2 -17.31 22.96 44.33
C LYS A 2 -16.34 22.08 43.55
N ALA A 3 -16.83 20.96 43.01
CA ALA A 3 -16.08 20.07 42.15
C ALA A 3 -15.65 20.79 40.86
N LYS A 4 -14.35 20.80 40.57
CA LYS A 4 -13.80 21.32 39.31
C LYS A 4 -14.22 20.40 38.17
N SER A 5 -15.02 20.91 37.26
CA SER A 5 -15.33 20.26 35.98
C SER A 5 -14.04 20.02 35.22
N LYS A 6 -13.69 18.76 34.96
CA LYS A 6 -12.59 18.41 34.04
C LYS A 6 -13.00 18.83 32.64
N THR A 7 -12.33 19.87 32.12
CA THR A 7 -12.43 20.29 30.73
C THR A 7 -12.03 19.11 29.82
N PRO A 8 -12.80 18.79 28.76
CA PRO A 8 -12.38 17.77 27.82
C PRO A 8 -11.12 18.26 27.11
N VAL A 9 -10.02 17.54 27.28
CA VAL A 9 -8.80 17.76 26.51
C VAL A 9 -9.17 17.48 25.05
N LYS A 10 -9.29 18.54 24.25
CA LYS A 10 -9.34 18.41 22.79
C LYS A 10 -8.07 17.68 22.37
N LYS A 11 -8.17 16.39 22.05
CA LYS A 11 -7.07 15.64 21.45
C LYS A 11 -6.66 16.41 20.20
N LEU A 12 -5.43 16.93 20.20
CA LEU A 12 -4.82 17.45 18.98
C LEU A 12 -4.91 16.34 17.93
N PRO A 13 -5.24 16.68 16.67
CA PRO A 13 -5.19 15.70 15.60
C PRO A 13 -3.81 15.05 15.60
N PRO A 14 -3.70 13.74 15.30
CA PRO A 14 -2.41 13.08 15.27
C PRO A 14 -1.49 13.88 14.35
N SER A 15 -0.30 14.25 14.84
CA SER A 15 0.69 14.87 13.99
C SER A 15 1.08 13.84 12.94
N TRP A 16 0.63 14.04 11.70
CA TRP A 16 1.01 13.20 10.57
C TRP A 16 2.52 13.30 10.38
N ILE A 17 3.20 12.17 10.43
CA ILE A 17 4.66 12.07 10.29
C ILE A 17 5.07 11.70 8.87
N ALA A 18 4.14 11.15 8.08
CA ALA A 18 4.35 10.81 6.69
C ALA A 18 3.03 10.92 5.89
N GLU A 19 3.16 11.31 4.63
CA GLU A 19 2.07 11.39 3.67
C GLU A 19 2.54 10.84 2.32
N ARG A 20 1.62 10.20 1.59
CA ARG A 20 1.82 9.83 0.19
C ARG A 20 0.54 10.10 -0.60
N GLU A 21 0.71 10.76 -1.74
CA GLU A 21 -0.36 10.98 -2.70
C GLU A 21 -0.24 10.01 -3.88
N TYR A 22 -1.39 9.52 -4.34
CA TYR A 22 -1.56 8.70 -5.52
C TYR A 22 -2.57 9.33 -6.48
N THR A 23 -2.32 9.19 -7.77
CA THR A 23 -3.31 9.47 -8.82
C THR A 23 -4.15 8.22 -9.06
N ARG A 24 -5.48 8.38 -9.11
CA ARG A 24 -6.39 7.30 -9.51
C ARG A 24 -6.33 7.08 -11.03
N LEU A 25 -6.37 5.82 -11.45
CA LEU A 25 -6.37 5.44 -12.87
C LEU A 25 -7.75 5.04 -13.39
N ASP A 26 -8.68 4.72 -12.50
CA ASP A 26 -10.06 4.34 -12.82
C ASP A 26 -10.97 5.55 -13.06
N VAL A 27 -10.81 6.61 -12.27
CA VAL A 27 -11.56 7.87 -12.37
C VAL A 27 -10.67 9.06 -12.05
N PRO A 28 -11.01 10.28 -12.52
CA PRO A 28 -10.32 11.49 -12.09
C PRO A 28 -10.38 11.66 -10.57
N GLY A 29 -9.21 11.72 -9.92
CA GLY A 29 -9.13 11.91 -8.48
C GLY A 29 -7.76 11.57 -7.91
N ARG A 30 -7.60 11.85 -6.62
CA ARG A 30 -6.40 11.57 -5.84
C ARG A 30 -6.76 10.70 -4.64
N VAL A 31 -5.83 9.84 -4.26
CA VAL A 31 -5.88 9.08 -3.00
C VAL A 31 -4.72 9.57 -2.15
N VAL A 32 -5.02 9.98 -0.91
CA VAL A 32 -4.00 10.43 0.03
C VAL A 32 -3.92 9.45 1.19
N VAL A 33 -2.72 9.00 1.47
CA VAL A 33 -2.41 8.10 2.58
C VAL A 33 -1.59 8.88 3.60
N ARG A 34 -1.97 8.81 4.88
CA ARG A 34 -1.23 9.43 5.97
C ARG A 34 -0.93 8.43 7.08
N ILE A 35 0.21 8.66 7.73
CA ILE A 35 0.66 7.91 8.90
C ILE A 35 0.97 8.92 10.01
N GLY A 36 0.42 8.67 11.19
CA GLY A 36 0.63 9.46 12.40
C GLY A 36 1.78 8.94 13.25
N CYS A 37 2.18 9.73 14.24
CA CYS A 37 3.15 9.30 15.23
C CYS A 37 2.61 8.09 16.03
N PRO A 38 3.38 7.00 16.20
CA PRO A 38 3.01 5.92 17.11
C PRO A 38 2.85 6.41 18.55
N GLU A 39 1.81 5.94 19.23
CA GLU A 39 1.49 6.30 20.60
C GLU A 39 1.04 5.07 21.40
N PRO A 40 1.19 5.06 22.74
CA PRO A 40 0.56 4.05 23.58
C PRO A 40 -0.95 4.06 23.38
N ASP A 41 -1.55 2.88 23.22
CA ASP A 41 -3.00 2.75 23.17
C ASP A 41 -3.61 3.11 24.54
N PRO A 42 -4.63 3.98 24.59
CA PRO A 42 -5.31 4.33 25.84
C PRO A 42 -5.99 3.13 26.53
N ILE A 43 -6.28 2.06 25.80
CA ILE A 43 -6.83 0.82 26.29
C ILE A 43 -5.66 -0.09 26.66
N LYS A 44 -5.41 -0.21 27.97
CA LYS A 44 -4.42 -1.18 28.47
C LYS A 44 -4.93 -2.60 28.20
N SER A 45 -4.14 -3.40 27.50
CA SER A 45 -4.42 -4.82 27.34
C SER A 45 -4.07 -5.58 28.61
N ALA A 46 -4.71 -6.73 28.83
CA ALA A 46 -4.33 -7.65 29.90
C ALA A 46 -2.88 -8.18 29.76
N HIS A 47 -2.28 -8.01 28.59
CA HIS A 47 -0.96 -8.54 28.23
C HIS A 47 0.15 -7.47 28.23
N GLY A 48 -0.14 -6.26 28.68
CA GLY A 48 0.82 -5.15 28.72
C GLY A 48 0.40 -3.93 27.91
N GLU A 49 1.32 -2.99 27.79
CA GLU A 49 1.14 -1.78 26.98
C GLU A 49 1.10 -2.14 25.51
N VAL A 50 -0.01 -1.83 24.86
CA VAL A 50 -0.16 -1.96 23.41
C VAL A 50 0.12 -0.59 22.80
N TRP A 51 0.81 -0.57 21.68
CA TRP A 51 1.03 0.64 20.90
C TRP A 51 0.11 0.66 19.70
N ARG A 52 -0.26 1.86 19.28
CA ARG A 52 -1.04 2.10 18.08
C ARG A 52 -0.39 3.20 17.24
N CYS A 53 -0.51 3.09 15.93
CA CYS A 53 -0.05 4.09 14.99
C CYS A 53 -1.26 4.53 14.13
N PRO A 54 -1.70 5.80 14.24
CA PRO A 54 -2.81 6.32 13.45
C PRO A 54 -2.50 6.25 11.96
N LEU A 55 -3.48 5.89 11.16
CA LEU A 55 -3.38 5.94 9.69
C LEU A 55 -4.67 6.47 9.08
N GLN A 56 -4.57 7.01 7.87
CA GLN A 56 -5.70 7.54 7.13
C GLN A 56 -5.54 7.24 5.64
N ILE A 57 -6.65 6.94 4.98
CA ILE A 57 -6.75 6.84 3.53
C ILE A 57 -7.93 7.69 3.09
N GLU A 58 -7.67 8.73 2.31
CA GLU A 58 -8.68 9.62 1.74
C GLU A 58 -8.80 9.37 0.23
N GLY A 59 -9.99 9.64 -0.33
CA GLY A 59 -10.24 9.49 -1.78
C GLY A 59 -10.66 8.09 -2.22
N LEU A 60 -10.86 7.16 -1.27
CA LEU A 60 -11.41 5.82 -1.48
C LEU A 60 -12.54 5.53 -0.50
N ASP A 61 -13.55 4.78 -0.95
CA ASP A 61 -14.64 4.30 -0.11
C ASP A 61 -14.30 2.89 0.41
N LEU A 62 -13.65 2.84 1.57
CA LEU A 62 -13.23 1.58 2.17
C LEU A 62 -14.39 0.74 2.73
N THR A 63 -15.62 1.28 2.77
CA THR A 63 -16.80 0.55 3.29
C THR A 63 -17.27 -0.56 2.35
N GLN A 64 -16.82 -0.53 1.09
CA GLN A 64 -17.12 -1.53 0.07
C GLN A 64 -16.37 -2.86 0.28
N ILE A 65 -15.39 -2.89 1.19
CA ILE A 65 -14.65 -4.11 1.48
C ILE A 65 -15.48 -4.94 2.47
N GLU A 66 -16.21 -5.94 1.98
CA GLU A 66 -17.25 -6.72 2.71
C GLU A 66 -16.78 -7.29 4.07
N ASP A 67 -15.50 -7.68 4.18
CA ASP A 67 -14.93 -8.26 5.40
C ASP A 67 -14.44 -7.22 6.42
N LEU A 68 -14.43 -5.93 6.05
CA LEU A 68 -13.97 -4.85 6.91
C LEU A 68 -15.18 -4.15 7.52
N ARG A 69 -15.46 -4.48 8.78
CA ARG A 69 -16.35 -3.67 9.63
C ARG A 69 -15.65 -2.37 10.00
N LEU A 70 -15.64 -1.43 9.05
CA LEU A 70 -15.11 -0.09 9.24
C LEU A 70 -16.27 0.87 9.49
N ASP A 71 -16.29 1.43 10.69
CA ASP A 71 -17.06 2.64 10.93
C ASP A 71 -16.43 3.76 10.09
N LYS A 72 -17.22 4.38 9.22
CA LYS A 72 -16.77 5.40 8.26
C LYS A 72 -16.01 6.56 8.91
N ASP A 73 -16.34 6.85 10.17
CA ASP A 73 -15.77 7.95 10.94
C ASP A 73 -14.75 7.49 12.01
N ALA A 74 -14.49 6.18 12.13
CA ALA A 74 -13.50 5.70 13.08
C ALA A 74 -12.08 5.85 12.54
N PRO A 75 -11.14 6.36 13.35
CA PRO A 75 -9.74 6.40 12.96
C PRO A 75 -9.18 4.97 12.83
N LEU A 76 -8.42 4.75 11.76
CA LEU A 76 -7.71 3.51 11.53
C LEU A 76 -6.39 3.52 12.31
N PHE A 77 -6.01 2.36 12.84
CA PHE A 77 -4.74 2.19 13.54
C PHE A 77 -4.03 0.91 13.09
N GLY A 78 -2.70 0.99 13.01
CA GLY A 78 -1.82 -0.19 13.09
C GLY A 78 -1.48 -0.45 14.55
N TYR A 79 -1.72 -1.66 15.04
CA TYR A 79 -1.41 -2.05 16.42
C TYR A 79 -0.12 -2.83 16.50
N GLY A 80 0.61 -2.71 17.60
CA GLY A 80 1.84 -3.46 17.83
C GLY A 80 2.20 -3.55 19.31
N VAL A 81 3.16 -4.42 19.63
CA VAL A 81 3.67 -4.56 21.00
C VAL A 81 4.59 -3.42 21.43
N ASP A 82 5.14 -2.69 20.45
CA ASP A 82 5.93 -1.48 20.65
C ASP A 82 5.66 -0.45 19.54
N SER A 83 6.27 0.74 19.65
CA SER A 83 6.08 1.84 18.69
C SER A 83 6.52 1.50 17.27
N MET A 84 7.58 0.69 17.11
CA MET A 84 8.13 0.32 15.81
C MET A 84 7.24 -0.72 15.12
N ASP A 85 6.76 -1.69 15.88
CA ASP A 85 5.81 -2.70 15.40
C ASP A 85 4.48 -2.07 15.01
N ALA A 86 3.95 -1.14 15.82
CA ALA A 86 2.72 -0.42 15.47
C ALA A 86 2.86 0.39 14.17
N LEU A 87 4.01 1.05 13.96
CA LEU A 87 4.32 1.77 12.72
C LEU A 87 4.38 0.81 11.52
N LYS A 88 5.12 -0.30 11.62
CA LYS A 88 5.19 -1.32 10.56
C LYS A 88 3.81 -1.88 10.22
N ASN A 89 3.00 -2.15 11.23
CA ASN A 89 1.65 -2.66 11.04
C ASN A 89 0.73 -1.60 10.43
N ALA A 90 0.94 -0.30 10.67
CA ALA A 90 0.21 0.76 9.96
C ALA A 90 0.54 0.78 8.45
N PHE A 91 1.83 0.69 8.09
CA PHE A 91 2.26 0.54 6.68
C PHE A 91 1.63 -0.71 6.03
N ARG A 92 1.65 -1.83 6.74
CA ARG A 92 1.04 -3.09 6.28
C ARG A 92 -0.47 -2.97 6.09
N SER A 93 -1.18 -2.35 7.03
CA SER A 93 -2.62 -2.13 6.95
C SER A 93 -2.98 -1.30 5.73
N ILE A 94 -2.25 -0.21 5.46
CA ILE A 94 -2.45 0.59 4.24
C ILE A 94 -2.29 -0.27 3.00
N HIS A 95 -1.21 -1.04 2.89
CA HIS A 95 -0.99 -1.91 1.74
C HIS A 95 -2.14 -2.89 1.54
N VAL A 96 -2.58 -3.57 2.61
CA VAL A 96 -3.68 -4.54 2.53
C VAL A 96 -4.99 -3.87 2.14
N LEU A 97 -5.29 -2.69 2.68
CA LEU A 97 -6.51 -1.93 2.38
C LEU A 97 -6.56 -1.50 0.92
N LEU A 98 -5.48 -0.90 0.40
CA LEU A 98 -5.39 -0.47 -0.99
C LEU A 98 -5.46 -1.67 -1.95
N LYS A 99 -4.76 -2.77 -1.62
CA LYS A 99 -4.77 -3.99 -2.43
C LYS A 99 -6.14 -4.66 -2.47
N ARG A 100 -6.85 -4.69 -1.34
CA ARG A 100 -8.21 -5.27 -1.26
C ARG A 100 -9.25 -4.41 -1.97
N HIS A 101 -9.14 -3.10 -1.87
CA HIS A 101 -10.02 -2.19 -2.62
C HIS A 101 -9.82 -2.37 -4.14
N GLY A 102 -8.60 -2.67 -4.58
CA GLY A 102 -8.31 -3.04 -5.97
C GLY A 102 -8.38 -1.87 -6.95
N THR A 103 -8.51 -0.62 -6.48
CA THR A 103 -8.43 0.54 -7.36
C THR A 103 -7.01 0.66 -7.89
N PRO A 104 -6.81 0.74 -9.23
CA PRO A 104 -5.49 0.95 -9.81
C PRO A 104 -5.01 2.38 -9.48
N LEU A 105 -3.86 2.47 -8.82
CA LEU A 105 -3.25 3.73 -8.40
C LEU A 105 -1.89 3.91 -9.09
N ARG A 106 -1.50 5.17 -9.26
CA ARG A 106 -0.17 5.55 -9.74
C ARG A 106 0.49 6.48 -8.74
N TRP A 107 1.69 6.12 -8.33
CA TRP A 107 2.55 6.99 -7.54
C TRP A 107 3.37 7.87 -8.51
N GLU A 108 3.58 9.14 -8.17
CA GLU A 108 4.30 10.06 -9.06
C GLU A 108 5.63 9.49 -9.55
N ARG A 109 5.90 9.69 -10.84
CA ARG A 109 7.13 9.28 -11.57
C ARG A 109 7.32 7.77 -11.78
N THR A 110 6.38 6.92 -11.36
CA THR A 110 6.35 5.52 -11.78
C THR A 110 5.45 5.37 -13.02
N GLN A 111 5.92 4.63 -14.03
CA GLN A 111 5.05 4.18 -15.14
C GLN A 111 4.17 3.00 -14.74
N GLU A 112 4.46 2.37 -13.61
CA GLU A 112 3.79 1.17 -13.14
C GLU A 112 2.56 1.50 -12.30
N GLU A 113 1.48 0.76 -12.59
CA GLU A 113 0.32 0.66 -11.73
C GLU A 113 0.75 -0.01 -10.42
N THR A 114 0.38 0.59 -9.29
CA THR A 114 0.61 0.01 -7.98
C THR A 114 -0.70 -0.11 -7.23
N PHE A 115 -0.81 -1.18 -6.45
CA PHE A 115 -1.94 -1.41 -5.55
C PHE A 115 -1.62 -0.99 -4.10
N GLY A 116 -0.52 -0.27 -3.86
CA GLY A 116 -0.26 0.31 -2.53
C GLY A 116 1.19 0.68 -2.24
N LEU A 117 1.53 0.66 -0.94
CA LEU A 117 2.91 0.83 -0.47
C LEU A 117 3.68 -0.48 -0.71
N PRO A 118 4.91 -0.45 -1.25
CA PRO A 118 5.72 -1.65 -1.33
C PRO A 118 5.97 -2.17 0.08
N VAL A 119 5.59 -3.42 0.34
CA VAL A 119 5.85 -4.09 1.61
C VAL A 119 7.09 -4.94 1.41
N GLN A 120 8.09 -4.78 2.28
CA GLN A 120 9.16 -5.76 2.38
C GLN A 120 8.53 -7.08 2.84
N VAL A 121 8.67 -8.12 2.03
CA VAL A 121 8.34 -9.49 2.45
C VAL A 121 9.18 -9.78 3.69
N PRO A 122 8.57 -10.17 4.83
CA PRO A 122 9.34 -10.49 6.01
C PRO A 122 10.30 -11.63 5.67
N THR A 123 11.60 -11.37 5.79
CA THR A 123 12.63 -12.39 5.72
C THR A 123 12.72 -13.08 7.09
N GLY A 124 13.09 -14.37 7.12
CA GLY A 124 13.30 -15.09 8.38
C GLY A 124 12.30 -16.21 8.71
N TYR A 125 11.49 -16.66 7.73
CA TYR A 125 10.73 -17.91 7.86
C TYR A 125 11.59 -19.17 7.61
N GLY A 126 12.90 -18.98 7.39
CA GLY A 126 13.86 -20.04 7.14
C GLY A 126 14.02 -20.36 5.65
N VAL A 127 15.14 -21.02 5.33
CA VAL A 127 15.59 -21.29 3.95
C VAL A 127 14.54 -22.01 3.10
N GLU A 128 13.76 -22.93 3.70
CA GLU A 128 12.72 -23.66 2.97
C GLU A 128 11.56 -22.78 2.53
N PHE A 129 11.16 -21.80 3.35
CA PHE A 129 10.10 -20.86 2.98
C PHE A 129 10.58 -19.94 1.86
N ASP A 130 11.79 -19.40 1.99
CA ASP A 130 12.38 -18.50 1.00
C ASP A 130 12.53 -19.21 -0.35
N ARG A 131 13.06 -20.44 -0.36
CA ARG A 131 13.15 -21.28 -1.57
C ARG A 131 11.79 -21.51 -2.21
N ARG A 132 10.78 -21.88 -1.42
CA ARG A 132 9.42 -22.12 -1.94
C ARG A 132 8.79 -20.85 -2.52
N MET A 133 9.06 -19.70 -1.92
CA MET A 133 8.61 -18.42 -2.45
C MET A 133 9.31 -18.07 -3.76
N GLU A 134 10.63 -18.28 -3.88
CA GLU A 134 11.36 -18.11 -5.14
C GLU A 134 10.82 -19.02 -6.25
N GLU A 135 10.53 -20.30 -5.94
CA GLU A 135 9.93 -21.23 -6.89
C GLU A 135 8.57 -20.72 -7.41
N VAL A 136 7.72 -20.18 -6.53
CA VAL A 136 6.42 -19.62 -6.91
C VAL A 136 6.59 -18.35 -7.76
N ILE A 137 7.50 -17.44 -7.38
CA ILE A 137 7.77 -16.21 -8.13
C ILE A 137 8.24 -16.57 -9.55
N ASN A 138 9.23 -17.45 -9.66
CA ASN A 138 9.76 -17.89 -10.96
C ASN A 138 8.68 -18.54 -11.84
N ALA A 139 7.80 -19.34 -11.26
CA ALA A 139 6.70 -19.96 -12.00
C ALA A 139 5.70 -18.91 -12.53
N ILE A 140 5.37 -17.90 -11.73
CA ILE A 140 4.50 -16.79 -12.13
C ILE A 140 5.17 -15.97 -13.24
N ASP A 141 6.46 -15.63 -13.08
CA ASP A 141 7.22 -14.86 -14.07
C ASP A 141 7.31 -15.59 -15.41
N ALA A 142 7.53 -16.91 -15.40
CA ALA A 142 7.52 -17.73 -16.59
C ALA A 142 6.16 -17.71 -17.29
N ALA A 143 5.06 -17.86 -16.53
CA ALA A 143 3.71 -17.84 -17.06
C ALA A 143 3.33 -16.47 -17.66
N ILE A 144 3.69 -15.37 -16.98
CA ILE A 144 3.49 -14.01 -17.48
C ILE A 144 4.31 -13.78 -18.75
N SER A 145 5.58 -14.20 -18.75
CA SER A 145 6.47 -14.05 -19.90
C SER A 145 5.97 -14.82 -21.13
N GLU A 146 5.48 -16.04 -20.94
CA GLU A 146 4.87 -16.82 -22.02
C GLU A 146 3.60 -16.16 -22.56
N ARG A 147 2.73 -15.66 -21.69
CA ARG A 147 1.51 -14.94 -22.08
C ARG A 147 1.82 -13.66 -22.87
N LEU A 148 2.88 -12.93 -22.51
CA LEU A 148 3.27 -11.67 -23.16
C LEU A 148 4.17 -11.87 -24.39
N ARG A 149 4.73 -13.07 -24.61
CA ARG A 149 5.63 -13.38 -25.73
C ARG A 149 5.07 -12.93 -27.10
N PRO A 150 3.80 -13.21 -27.47
CA PRO A 150 3.28 -12.79 -28.77
C PRO A 150 3.23 -11.27 -28.94
N PHE A 151 2.98 -10.53 -27.85
CA PHE A 151 2.95 -9.08 -27.85
C PHE A 151 4.36 -8.51 -28.08
N TYR A 152 5.37 -9.04 -27.39
CA TYR A 152 6.77 -8.62 -27.59
C TYR A 152 7.27 -8.93 -29.01
N GLU A 153 6.98 -10.12 -29.53
CA GLU A 153 7.33 -10.48 -30.92
C GLU A 153 6.66 -9.55 -31.94
N GLN A 154 5.40 -9.16 -31.69
CA GLN A 154 4.69 -8.22 -32.55
C GLN A 154 5.29 -6.81 -32.49
N MET A 155 5.68 -6.35 -31.31
CA MET A 155 6.37 -5.07 -31.10
C MET A 155 7.74 -5.05 -31.79
N GLU A 156 8.54 -6.11 -31.66
CA GLU A 156 9.82 -6.25 -32.35
C GLU A 156 9.66 -6.21 -33.88
N ARG A 157 8.66 -6.92 -34.42
CA ARG A 157 8.33 -6.87 -35.85
C ARG A 157 7.94 -5.46 -36.30
N TYR A 158 7.16 -4.76 -35.49
CA TYR A 158 6.78 -3.38 -35.77
C TYR A 158 8.00 -2.44 -35.77
N GLU A 159 8.88 -2.55 -34.78
CA GLU A 159 10.10 -1.76 -34.70
C GLU A 159 11.07 -2.05 -35.85
N ALA A 160 11.24 -3.32 -36.22
CA ALA A 160 12.04 -3.74 -37.36
C ALA A 160 11.51 -3.12 -38.66
N ARG A 161 10.18 -3.13 -38.87
CA ARG A 161 9.53 -2.45 -40.02
C ARG A 161 9.75 -0.95 -39.98
N ARG A 162 9.66 -0.31 -38.81
CA ARG A 162 9.90 1.12 -38.64
C ARG A 162 11.34 1.50 -38.96
N LYS A 163 12.32 0.71 -38.48
CA LYS A 163 13.76 0.90 -38.76
C LYS A 163 14.07 0.68 -40.24
N ALA A 164 13.48 -0.34 -40.86
CA ALA A 164 13.64 -0.61 -42.30
C ALA A 164 13.10 0.54 -43.17
N ARG A 165 11.96 1.13 -42.82
CA ARG A 165 11.40 2.31 -43.51
C ARG A 165 12.23 3.59 -43.34
N LYS A 166 13.09 3.67 -42.32
CA LYS A 166 13.96 4.82 -42.05
C LYS A 166 15.35 4.69 -42.67
N LYS A 167 15.74 3.55 -43.24
CA LYS A 167 17.01 3.44 -43.97
C LYS A 167 16.90 4.20 -45.31
N PRO A 168 17.72 5.22 -45.57
CA PRO A 168 17.76 5.86 -46.88
C PRO A 168 18.27 4.85 -47.91
N ARG A 169 17.66 4.90 -49.10
CA ARG A 169 18.08 4.10 -50.26
C ARG A 169 19.44 4.65 -50.70
N THR A 170 20.53 3.98 -50.33
CA THR A 170 21.86 4.27 -50.89
C THR A 170 21.82 3.92 -52.37
N GLU A 171 21.96 4.94 -53.21
CA GLU A 171 22.29 4.84 -54.64
C GLU A 171 23.72 4.31 -54.84
#